data_AF-A0A401WQU5-F1
#
_entry.id   AF-A0A401WQU5-F1
#
_cell.length_a   1.000
_cell.length_b   1.000
_cell.length_c   1.000
_cell.angle_alpha   90.00
_cell.angle_beta   90.00
_cell.angle_gamma   90.00
#
_symmetry.space_group_name_H-M   'P 1'
#
loop_
_entity.id
_entity.type
_entity.pdbx_description
1 polymer ?
#
loop_
_entity_poly.entity_id
_entity_poly.type
_entity_poly.pdbx_seq_one_letter_code
_entity_poly.pdbx_strand_id
1 'polypeptide(L)' 'MSEKTENHTHHLPSATDISREMEQVKREYDIALKDRPEHAKALGERLRKLEAQLQEGARGKA' A
#
# COMPACT_ATOMS: atom_id res chain seq x y z
N MET A 1 9.01 -13.22 30.54
CA MET A 1 8.47 -13.97 29.38
C MET A 1 7.32 -13.17 28.80
N SER A 2 7.42 -12.87 27.50
CA SER A 2 6.33 -12.47 26.59
C SER A 2 5.44 -11.29 27.01
N GLU A 3 5.95 -10.07 26.86
CA GLU A 3 5.10 -8.89 26.64
C GLU A 3 4.58 -8.94 25.20
N LYS A 4 3.51 -9.71 25.00
CA LYS A 4 2.77 -9.77 23.75
C LYS A 4 1.77 -8.61 23.77
N THR A 5 2.25 -7.39 23.51
CA THR A 5 1.39 -6.23 23.29
C THR A 5 0.73 -6.36 21.91
N GLU A 6 -0.24 -7.25 21.83
CA GLU A 6 -1.20 -7.34 20.71
C GLU A 6 -2.21 -6.19 20.84
N ASN A 7 -1.71 -4.96 20.77
CA ASN A 7 -2.56 -3.82 20.50
C ASN A 7 -2.70 -3.74 18.97
N HIS A 8 -3.52 -4.64 18.41
CA HIS A 8 -4.09 -4.49 17.07
C HIS A 8 -5.10 -3.32 17.12
N THR A 9 -4.60 -2.12 17.43
CA THR A 9 -5.27 -0.91 16.99
C THR A 9 -5.31 -1.05 15.47
N HIS A 10 -6.50 -1.19 14.91
CA HIS A 10 -6.74 -0.97 13.49
C HIS A 10 -6.41 0.52 13.20
N HIS A 11 -5.13 0.88 13.28
CA HIS A 11 -4.64 2.14 12.79
C HIS A 11 -4.92 2.09 11.30
N LEU A 12 -5.83 2.96 10.85
CA LEU A 12 -5.87 3.36 9.45
C LEU A 12 -4.41 3.53 9.01
N PRO A 13 -3.98 2.82 7.94
CA PRO A 13 -2.58 2.82 7.55
C PRO A 13 -2.13 4.27 7.45
N SER A 14 -1.07 4.62 8.17
CA SER A 14 -0.59 6.00 8.14
C SER A 14 -0.13 6.32 6.72
N ALA A 15 -0.08 7.59 6.35
CA ALA A 15 0.44 8.01 5.04
C ALA A 15 1.80 7.36 4.72
N THR A 16 2.63 7.14 5.75
CA THR A 16 3.90 6.40 5.69
C THR A 16 3.73 4.91 5.32
N ASP A 17 2.75 4.21 5.89
CA ASP A 17 2.47 2.80 5.57
C ASP A 17 1.98 2.64 4.13
N ILE A 18 1.07 3.52 3.70
CA ILE A 18 0.56 3.54 2.33
C ILE A 18 1.70 3.82 1.35
N SER A 19 2.59 4.77 1.66
CA SER A 19 3.76 5.08 0.82
C SER A 19 4.70 3.88 0.69
N ARG A 20 4.97 3.17 1.80
CA ARG A 20 5.81 1.96 1.79
C ARG A 20 5.16 0.82 1.01
N GLU A 21 3.83 0.66 1.08
CA GLU A 21 3.13 -0.32 0.26
C GLU A 21 3.19 0.05 -1.23
N MET A 22 3.02 1.32 -1.58
CA MET A 22 3.15 1.80 -2.96
C MET A 22 4.53 1.51 -3.56
N GLU A 23 5.61 1.69 -2.81
CA GLU A 23 6.97 1.36 -3.28
C GLU A 23 7.15 -0.14 -3.54
N GLN A 24 6.61 -0.99 -2.68
CA GLN A 24 6.64 -2.44 -2.86
C GLN A 24 5.85 -2.86 -4.11
N VAL A 25 4.61 -2.39 -4.24
CA VAL A 25 3.75 -2.71 -5.40
C VAL A 25 4.34 -2.17 -6.69
N LYS A 26 5.02 -1.00 -6.67
CA LYS A 26 5.77 -0.48 -7.84
C LYS A 26 6.90 -1.41 -8.26
N ARG A 27 7.66 -1.94 -7.31
CA ARG A 27 8.75 -2.89 -7.61
C ARG A 27 8.20 -4.17 -8.21
N GLU A 28 7.13 -4.72 -7.62
CA GLU A 28 6.46 -5.91 -8.16
C GLU A 28 5.87 -5.65 -9.55
N TYR A 29 5.34 -4.46 -9.80
CA TYR A 29 4.80 -4.06 -11.09
C TYR A 29 5.88 -4.04 -12.18
N ASP A 30 7.06 -3.47 -11.92
CA ASP A 30 8.17 -3.46 -12.88
C ASP A 30 8.67 -4.88 -13.23
N ILE A 31 8.69 -5.76 -12.23
CA ILE A 31 9.05 -7.18 -12.42
C ILE A 31 7.96 -7.88 -13.23
N ALA A 32 6.70 -7.72 -12.85
CA ALA A 32 5.56 -8.36 -13.49
C ALA A 32 5.32 -7.85 -14.93
N LEU A 33 5.67 -6.61 -15.25
CA LEU A 33 5.54 -6.06 -16.60
C LEU A 33 6.29 -6.89 -17.65
N LYS A 34 7.37 -7.56 -17.26
CA LYS A 34 8.24 -8.32 -18.17
C LYS A 34 7.79 -9.78 -18.33
N ASP A 35 7.24 -10.37 -17.27
CA ASP A 35 7.00 -11.82 -17.20
C ASP A 35 5.51 -12.18 -17.14
N ARG A 36 4.67 -11.30 -16.56
CA ARG A 36 3.25 -11.54 -16.24
C ARG A 36 2.41 -10.26 -16.40
N PRO A 37 2.07 -9.85 -17.63
CA PRO A 37 1.37 -8.60 -17.90
C PRO A 37 -0.03 -8.51 -17.26
N GLU A 38 -0.74 -9.64 -17.11
CA GLU A 38 -2.02 -9.67 -16.39
C GLU A 38 -1.84 -9.36 -14.90
N HIS A 39 -0.76 -9.85 -14.30
CA HIS A 39 -0.41 -9.55 -12.91
C HIS A 39 0.02 -8.08 -12.75
N ALA A 40 0.77 -7.55 -13.72
CA ALA A 40 1.12 -6.13 -13.77
C ALA A 40 -0.13 -5.25 -13.81
N LYS A 41 -1.15 -5.61 -14.59
CA LYS A 41 -2.41 -4.86 -14.62
C LYS A 41 -3.07 -4.77 -13.24
N ALA A 42 -3.16 -5.89 -12.53
CA ALA A 42 -3.70 -5.93 -11.16
C ALA A 42 -2.89 -5.08 -10.18
N LEU A 43 -1.55 -5.11 -10.26
CA LEU A 43 -0.66 -4.29 -9.44
C LEU A 43 -0.82 -2.78 -9.76
N GLY A 44 -0.99 -2.43 -11.03
CA GLY A 44 -1.27 -1.05 -11.46
C GLY A 44 -2.59 -0.52 -10.91
N GLU A 45 -3.64 -1.34 -10.88
CA GLU A 45 -4.91 -0.99 -10.24
C GLU A 45 -4.76 -0.82 -8.72
N ARG A 46 -3.94 -1.65 -8.07
CA ARG A 46 -3.63 -1.53 -6.65
C ARG A 46 -2.87 -0.23 -6.34
N LEU A 47 -1.92 0.17 -7.18
CA LEU A 47 -1.21 1.45 -7.03
C LEU A 47 -2.17 2.65 -7.06
N ARG A 48 -3.13 2.68 -7.99
CA ARG A 48 -4.14 3.75 -8.04
C ARG A 48 -5.01 3.80 -6.79
N LYS A 49 -5.40 2.64 -6.25
CA LYS A 49 -6.17 2.57 -5.00
C LYS A 49 -5.35 3.08 -3.81
N LEU A 50 -4.07 2.78 -3.73
CA LEU A 50 -3.20 3.26 -2.67
C LEU A 50 -2.96 4.77 -2.77
N GLU A 51 -2.79 5.29 -3.98
CA GLU A 51 -2.68 6.74 -4.22
C GLU A 51 -3.95 7.48 -3.80
N ALA A 52 -5.13 6.95 -4.15
CA ALA A 52 -6.41 7.50 -3.71
C ALA A 52 -6.53 7.50 -2.18
N GLN A 53 -6.21 6.38 -1.52
CA GLN A 53 -6.22 6.28 -0.05
C GLN A 53 -5.24 7.25 0.61
N LEU A 54 -4.05 7.47 0.01
CA LEU A 54 -3.08 8.44 0.51
C LEU A 54 -3.64 9.87 0.42
N GLN A 55 -4.30 10.19 -0.69
CA GLN A 55 -4.89 11.51 -0.92
C GLN A 55 -6.12 11.77 -0.05
N GLU A 56 -6.95 10.75 0.19
CA GLU A 56 -8.08 10.79 1.12
C GLU A 56 -7.59 10.93 2.57
N GLY A 57 -6.58 10.15 2.96
CA GLY A 57 -5.93 10.26 4.28
C GLY A 57 -5.27 11.61 4.52
N ALA A 58 -4.71 12.23 3.47
CA ALA A 58 -4.16 13.58 3.54
C ALA A 58 -5.26 14.66 3.65
N ARG A 59 -6.44 14.44 3.04
CA ARG A 59 -7.58 15.38 3.10
C ARG A 59 -8.38 15.31 4.40
N GLY A 60 -8.36 14.20 5.13
CA GLY A 60 -9.00 14.06 6.45
C GLY A 60 -8.29 14.81 7.59
N LYS A 61 -7.17 15.47 7.30
CA LYS A 61 -6.41 16.36 8.18
C LYS A 61 -6.54 17.82 7.68
N ALA A 62 -7.74 18.37 7.62
CA ALA A 62 -8.00 19.78 7.33
C ALA A 62 -9.05 20.33 8.31
#